data_AF-A0A225DKW9-F1
#
_entry.id   AF-A0A225DKW9-F1
#
_cell.length_a   1.000
_cell.length_b   1.000
_cell.length_c   1.000
_cell.angle_alpha   90.00
_cell.angle_beta   90.00
_cell.angle_gamma   90.00
#
_symmetry.space_group_name_H-M   'P 1'
#
loop_
_entity.id
_entity.type
_entity.pdbx_description
1 polymer ?
#
loop_
_entity_poly.entity_id
_entity_poly.type
_entity_poly.pdbx_seq_one_letter_code
_entity_poly.pdbx_strand_id
1 'polypeptide(L)'
;MKQHLINSRAHKLMSQDTLPKDSDTFSENIRQINDIWATFHPWADEAFVVEPVNTDPSAGFDVFLSSKNGRKIPVDALSSGQLELFGLFGVLMLEKFTDGIVVIDEPELHLDPQWHALMVRAIRRFFPSAQLLVATHSPQVYDSVMSFERHFLIPENDPRAHAWKPRKEGIAAV
;
A
#
# COMPACT_ATOMS: atom_id res chain seq x y z
N MET A 1 -11.34 16.41 3.00
CA MET A 1 -10.57 16.33 4.27
C MET A 1 -9.56 15.19 4.26
N LYS A 2 -9.94 13.92 3.98
CA LYS A 2 -8.99 12.78 3.86
C LYS A 2 -7.90 12.99 2.80
N GLN A 3 -8.25 13.42 1.59
CA GLN A 3 -7.25 13.70 0.53
C GLN A 3 -6.23 14.77 0.95
N HIS A 4 -6.67 15.86 1.59
CA HIS A 4 -5.75 16.88 2.09
C HIS A 4 -4.84 16.36 3.21
N LEU A 5 -5.32 15.42 4.04
CA LEU A 5 -4.53 14.79 5.10
C LEU A 5 -3.51 13.79 4.52
N ILE A 6 -3.90 13.02 3.51
CA ILE A 6 -3.03 12.11 2.77
C ILE A 6 -1.98 12.92 2.01
N ASN A 7 -2.36 13.98 1.30
CA ASN A 7 -1.45 14.87 0.59
C ASN A 7 -0.51 15.61 1.56
N SER A 8 -1.03 16.12 2.67
CA SER A 8 -0.21 16.77 3.72
C SER A 8 0.75 15.78 4.38
N ARG A 9 0.33 14.52 4.58
CA ARG A 9 1.20 13.45 5.08
C ARG A 9 2.22 13.02 4.04
N ALA A 10 1.85 12.80 2.79
CA ALA A 10 2.77 12.41 1.72
C ALA A 10 3.86 13.47 1.54
N HIS A 11 3.46 14.75 1.47
CA HIS A 11 4.38 15.88 1.45
C HIS A 11 5.27 15.87 2.70
N LYS A 12 4.72 15.73 3.92
CA LYS A 12 5.50 15.76 5.16
C LYS A 12 6.37 14.50 5.40
N LEU A 13 5.95 13.34 4.89
CA LEU A 13 6.65 12.05 4.93
C LEU A 13 7.88 12.07 4.03
N MET A 14 7.81 12.80 2.90
CA MET A 14 8.88 12.87 1.90
C MET A 14 9.72 14.15 2.01
N SER A 15 9.19 15.22 2.62
CA SER A 15 9.89 16.49 2.83
C SER A 15 10.62 16.59 4.17
N GLN A 16 10.51 15.60 5.06
CA GLN A 16 11.25 15.62 6.33
C GLN A 16 12.70 15.20 6.13
N ASP A 17 13.60 15.90 6.84
CA ASP A 17 15.04 15.61 7.06
C ASP A 17 15.36 14.20 7.59
N THR A 18 14.36 13.31 7.65
CA THR A 18 14.42 11.92 8.08
C THR A 18 14.59 10.92 6.94
N LEU A 19 14.57 11.37 5.68
CA LEU A 19 15.10 10.53 4.60
C LEU A 19 16.56 10.16 4.94
N PRO A 20 16.96 8.90 4.78
CA PRO A 20 18.26 8.44 5.23
C PRO A 20 19.38 9.32 4.68
N LYS A 21 20.19 9.90 5.57
CA LYS A 21 21.38 10.67 5.17
C LYS A 21 22.43 9.80 4.46
N ASP A 22 22.31 8.47 4.59
CA ASP A 22 23.07 7.51 3.79
C ASP A 22 22.34 7.20 2.47
N SER A 23 23.08 7.38 1.37
CA SER A 23 22.63 7.11 -0.01
C SER A 23 22.07 5.72 -0.22
N ASP A 24 22.54 4.74 0.57
CA ASP A 24 22.23 3.33 0.38
C ASP A 24 20.81 2.99 0.82
N THR A 25 20.40 3.38 2.04
CA THR A 25 19.03 3.15 2.51
C THR A 25 18.00 3.94 1.70
N PHE A 26 18.36 5.14 1.23
CA PHE A 26 17.48 5.91 0.35
C PHE A 26 17.26 5.19 -0.99
N SER A 27 18.33 4.67 -1.59
CA SER A 27 18.26 3.90 -2.84
C SER A 27 17.48 2.59 -2.68
N GLU A 28 17.59 1.94 -1.53
CA GLU A 28 16.80 0.74 -1.18
C GLU A 28 15.31 1.06 -1.06
N ASN A 29 14.94 2.14 -0.39
CA ASN A 29 13.55 2.57 -0.27
C ASN A 29 12.95 2.86 -1.65
N ILE A 30 13.64 3.62 -2.50
CA ILE A 30 13.15 3.91 -3.86
C ILE A 30 13.03 2.64 -4.71
N ARG A 31 13.91 1.66 -4.52
CA ARG A 31 13.76 0.36 -5.18
C ARG A 31 12.51 -0.38 -4.68
N GLN A 32 12.32 -0.45 -3.36
CA GLN A 32 11.21 -1.17 -2.77
C GLN A 32 9.85 -0.55 -3.12
N ILE A 33 9.70 0.78 -3.10
CA ILE A 33 8.44 1.42 -3.51
C ILE A 33 8.13 1.18 -4.99
N ASN A 34 9.16 1.07 -5.84
CA ASN A 34 9.00 0.73 -7.24
C ASN A 34 8.62 -0.75 -7.45
N ASP A 35 9.17 -1.66 -6.67
CA ASP A 35 8.77 -3.07 -6.69
C ASP A 35 7.30 -3.25 -6.22
N ILE A 36 6.90 -2.47 -5.22
CA ILE A 36 5.51 -2.38 -4.77
C ILE A 36 4.63 -1.83 -5.89
N TRP A 37 5.00 -0.69 -6.49
CA TRP A 37 4.26 -0.09 -7.61
C TRP A 37 4.03 -1.07 -8.76
N ALA A 38 5.08 -1.78 -9.18
CA ALA A 38 5.02 -2.80 -10.23
C ALA A 38 4.08 -3.97 -9.89
N THR A 39 3.84 -4.24 -8.60
CA THR A 39 2.85 -5.24 -8.17
C THR A 39 1.43 -4.80 -8.54
N PHE A 40 1.09 -3.53 -8.36
CA PHE A 40 -0.25 -2.99 -8.66
C PHE A 40 -0.42 -2.56 -10.11
N HIS A 41 0.68 -2.18 -10.77
CA HIS A 41 0.71 -1.64 -12.13
C HIS A 41 1.73 -2.42 -13.00
N PRO A 42 1.54 -3.74 -13.21
CA PRO A 42 2.56 -4.59 -13.85
C PRO A 42 2.84 -4.27 -15.32
N TRP A 43 1.93 -3.53 -15.97
CA TRP A 43 2.07 -3.08 -17.36
C TRP A 43 2.57 -1.64 -17.49
N ALA A 44 2.70 -0.91 -16.38
CA ALA A 44 3.18 0.46 -16.43
C ALA A 44 4.69 0.50 -16.72
N ASP A 45 5.10 1.45 -17.56
CA ASP A 45 6.50 1.77 -17.80
C ASP A 45 7.01 2.87 -16.85
N GLU A 46 6.21 3.18 -15.83
CA GLU A 46 6.40 4.28 -14.90
C GLU A 46 7.07 3.81 -13.61
N ALA A 47 7.94 4.64 -13.06
CA ALA A 47 8.62 4.40 -11.79
C ALA A 47 8.70 5.70 -10.97
N PHE A 48 8.62 5.58 -9.65
CA PHE A 48 8.90 6.65 -8.72
C PHE A 48 10.37 7.04 -8.78
N VAL A 49 10.60 8.33 -8.97
CA VAL A 49 11.90 9.00 -8.93
C VAL A 49 11.83 10.15 -7.96
N VAL A 50 12.97 10.51 -7.39
CA VAL A 50 13.07 11.61 -6.44
C VAL A 50 14.06 12.63 -6.95
N GLU A 51 13.68 13.89 -6.89
CA GLU A 51 14.49 15.01 -7.37
C GLU A 51 14.62 16.07 -6.27
N PRO A 52 15.80 16.66 -6.07
CA PRO A 52 15.96 17.75 -5.11
C PRO A 52 15.17 18.97 -5.58
N VAL A 53 14.50 19.65 -4.64
CA VAL A 53 13.69 20.84 -4.94
C VAL A 53 14.56 21.96 -5.52
N ASN A 54 15.80 22.09 -5.06
CA ASN A 54 16.78 23.03 -5.59
C ASN A 54 18.23 22.57 -5.27
N THR A 55 19.22 23.45 -5.47
CA THR A 55 20.64 23.19 -5.18
C THR A 55 20.98 23.20 -3.69
N ASP A 56 20.05 23.56 -2.82
CA ASP A 56 20.19 23.49 -1.36
C ASP A 56 19.72 22.12 -0.87
N PRO A 57 20.62 21.27 -0.35
CA PRO A 57 20.28 19.95 0.18
C PRO A 57 19.26 19.97 1.33
N SER A 58 19.03 21.13 1.96
CA SER A 58 18.04 21.30 3.03
C SER A 58 16.64 21.68 2.54
N ALA A 59 16.47 21.99 1.25
CA ALA A 59 15.17 22.40 0.71
C ALA A 59 14.20 21.23 0.48
N GLY A 60 14.65 20.00 0.72
CA GLY A 60 13.84 18.78 0.58
C GLY A 60 13.85 18.19 -0.83
N PHE A 61 12.95 17.23 -1.04
CA PHE A 61 12.85 16.46 -2.27
C PHE A 61 11.40 16.38 -2.76
N ASP A 62 11.24 16.41 -4.07
CA ASP A 62 9.99 16.12 -4.76
C ASP A 62 10.01 14.69 -5.30
N VAL A 63 8.87 14.00 -5.17
CA VAL A 63 8.68 12.65 -5.70
C VAL A 63 7.80 12.73 -6.94
N PHE A 64 8.26 12.09 -8.02
CA PHE A 64 7.56 12.03 -9.29
C PHE A 64 7.36 10.58 -9.72
N LEU A 65 6.25 10.32 -10.38
CA LEU A 65 6.08 9.14 -11.21
C LEU A 65 6.58 9.47 -12.63
N SER A 66 7.67 8.85 -13.05
CA SER A 66 8.32 9.11 -14.34
C SER A 66 8.12 7.95 -15.30
N SER A 67 7.59 8.23 -16.50
CA SER A 67 7.54 7.29 -17.63
C SER A 67 8.86 7.29 -18.40
N LYS A 68 9.12 6.21 -19.16
CA LYS A 68 10.31 6.09 -20.03
C LYS A 68 10.39 7.16 -21.11
N ASN A 69 9.26 7.77 -21.46
CA ASN A 69 9.21 8.88 -22.44
C ASN A 69 9.59 10.25 -21.83
N GLY A 70 9.96 10.30 -20.55
CA GLY A 70 10.35 11.53 -19.86
C GLY A 70 9.19 12.33 -19.27
N ARG A 71 7.93 11.87 -19.42
CA ARG A 71 6.79 12.47 -18.72
C ARG A 71 6.92 12.21 -17.23
N LYS A 72 6.87 13.28 -16.44
CA LYS A 72 6.85 13.23 -14.99
C LYS A 72 5.52 13.74 -14.45
N ILE A 73 4.95 12.99 -13.51
CA ILE A 73 3.73 13.34 -12.80
C ILE A 73 4.11 13.51 -11.33
N PRO A 74 3.91 14.69 -10.72
CA PRO A 74 4.11 14.86 -9.28
C PRO A 74 3.24 13.86 -8.51
N VAL A 75 3.75 13.29 -7.41
CA VAL A 75 2.98 12.33 -6.60
C VAL A 75 1.63 12.90 -6.20
N ASP A 76 1.54 14.18 -5.86
CA ASP A 76 0.30 14.85 -5.45
C ASP A 76 -0.78 14.91 -6.55
N ALA A 77 -0.41 14.64 -7.80
CA ALA A 77 -1.33 14.59 -8.95
C ALA A 77 -1.82 13.16 -9.28
N LEU A 78 -1.40 12.15 -8.52
CA LEU A 78 -1.88 10.79 -8.67
C LEU A 78 -3.35 10.65 -8.26
N SER A 79 -4.00 9.56 -8.70
CA SER A 79 -5.38 9.28 -8.28
C SER A 79 -5.45 9.01 -6.77
N SER A 80 -6.64 9.15 -6.18
CA SER A 80 -6.82 8.93 -4.73
C SER A 80 -6.36 7.54 -4.30
N GLY A 81 -6.70 6.49 -5.06
CA GLY A 81 -6.28 5.12 -4.76
C GLY A 81 -4.77 4.91 -4.91
N GLN A 82 -4.13 5.58 -5.87
CA GLN A 82 -2.66 5.54 -6.02
C GLN A 82 -1.96 6.27 -4.87
N LEU A 83 -2.49 7.42 -4.43
CA LEU A 83 -1.98 8.15 -3.26
C LEU A 83 -2.15 7.37 -1.96
N GLU A 84 -3.25 6.63 -1.83
CA GLU A 84 -3.50 5.77 -0.67
C GLU A 84 -2.52 4.60 -0.61
N LEU A 85 -2.27 3.94 -1.75
CA LEU A 85 -1.21 2.94 -1.90
C LEU A 85 0.16 3.51 -1.52
N PHE A 86 0.55 4.62 -2.16
CA PHE A 86 1.84 5.26 -1.93
C PHE A 86 2.01 5.67 -0.47
N GLY A 87 0.99 6.28 0.13
CA GLY A 87 1.01 6.72 1.53
C GLY A 87 1.12 5.55 2.52
N LEU A 88 0.35 4.49 2.32
CA LEU A 88 0.39 3.31 3.19
C LEU A 88 1.78 2.67 3.20
N PHE A 89 2.31 2.35 2.02
CA PHE A 89 3.63 1.73 1.91
C PHE A 89 4.75 2.68 2.32
N GLY A 90 4.64 3.97 2.01
CA GLY A 90 5.58 4.99 2.46
C GLY A 90 5.72 5.05 3.97
N VAL A 91 4.61 4.98 4.72
CA VAL A 91 4.65 4.92 6.20
C VAL A 91 5.37 3.66 6.69
N LEU A 92 5.03 2.48 6.16
CA LEU A 92 5.65 1.22 6.58
C LEU A 92 7.16 1.21 6.32
N MET A 93 7.61 1.80 5.22
CA MET A 93 9.04 1.89 4.87
C MET A 93 9.79 2.89 5.75
N LEU A 94 9.20 4.07 6.01
CA LEU A 94 9.84 5.13 6.80
C LEU A 94 10.01 4.74 8.27
N GLU A 95 9.04 4.01 8.82
CA GLU A 95 9.14 3.42 10.16
C GLU A 95 10.18 2.27 10.23
N LYS A 96 10.87 1.97 9.11
CA LYS A 96 11.79 0.83 8.96
C LYS A 96 11.17 -0.44 9.54
N PHE A 97 9.90 -0.65 9.20
CA PHE A 97 9.10 -1.68 9.83
C PHE A 97 9.70 -3.04 9.47
N THR A 98 10.35 -3.66 10.45
CA THR A 98 11.10 -4.92 10.28
C THR A 98 10.50 -6.05 11.11
N ASP A 99 9.74 -5.72 12.15
CA ASP A 99 9.01 -6.64 13.03
C ASP A 99 7.93 -5.84 13.81
N GLY A 100 6.77 -6.44 14.07
CA GLY A 100 5.70 -5.84 14.89
C GLY A 100 4.29 -6.12 14.40
N ILE A 101 3.32 -5.32 14.89
CA ILE A 101 1.91 -5.42 14.51
C ILE A 101 1.51 -4.21 13.65
N VAL A 102 0.92 -4.47 12.49
CA VAL A 102 0.30 -3.46 11.62
C VAL A 102 -1.21 -3.64 11.70
N VAL A 103 -1.93 -2.61 12.14
CA VAL A 103 -3.39 -2.61 12.20
C VAL A 103 -3.93 -1.66 11.14
N ILE A 104 -4.79 -2.16 10.25
CA ILE A 104 -5.41 -1.37 9.19
C ILE A 104 -6.92 -1.56 9.23
N ASP A 105 -7.64 -0.44 9.24
CA ASP A 105 -9.09 -0.39 9.11
C ASP A 105 -9.45 0.03 7.68
N GLU A 106 -10.31 -0.75 7.03
CA GLU A 106 -10.76 -0.58 5.65
C GLU A 106 -9.61 -0.36 4.64
N PRO A 107 -8.63 -1.30 4.52
CA PRO A 107 -7.51 -1.15 3.58
C PRO A 107 -7.94 -1.02 2.13
N GLU A 108 -9.17 -1.44 1.79
CA GLU A 108 -9.75 -1.33 0.46
C GLU A 108 -10.32 0.06 0.12
N LEU A 109 -10.44 0.96 1.10
CA LEU A 109 -11.11 2.22 0.89
C LEU A 109 -10.42 3.04 -0.22
N HIS A 110 -11.21 3.55 -1.17
CA HIS A 110 -10.77 4.27 -2.38
C HIS A 110 -9.84 3.50 -3.35
N LEU A 111 -9.58 2.22 -3.12
CA LEU A 111 -8.85 1.38 -4.06
C LEU A 111 -9.76 0.87 -5.18
N ASP A 112 -9.15 0.56 -6.32
CA ASP A 112 -9.82 -0.24 -7.34
C ASP A 112 -10.11 -1.65 -6.80
N PRO A 113 -11.30 -2.24 -7.05
CA PRO A 113 -11.65 -3.58 -6.61
C PRO A 113 -10.59 -4.66 -6.90
N GLN A 114 -9.85 -4.53 -8.01
CA GLN A 114 -8.79 -5.49 -8.36
C GLN A 114 -7.60 -5.46 -7.37
N TRP A 115 -7.42 -4.36 -6.63
CA TRP A 115 -6.33 -4.16 -5.70
C TRP A 115 -6.66 -4.59 -4.27
N HIS A 116 -7.92 -4.82 -3.92
CA HIS A 116 -8.33 -5.17 -2.55
C HIS A 116 -7.58 -6.40 -2.01
N ALA A 117 -7.67 -7.52 -2.73
CA ALA A 117 -6.95 -8.75 -2.38
C ALA A 117 -5.44 -8.63 -2.59
N LEU A 118 -5.01 -7.76 -3.51
CA LEU A 118 -3.59 -7.56 -3.82
C LEU A 118 -2.89 -6.78 -2.71
N MET A 119 -3.57 -5.83 -2.08
CA MET A 119 -3.05 -4.99 -1.00
C MET A 119 -2.53 -5.85 0.15
N VAL A 120 -3.37 -6.75 0.68
CA VAL A 120 -2.97 -7.65 1.78
C VAL A 120 -1.81 -8.55 1.38
N ARG A 121 -1.82 -9.09 0.15
CA ARG A 121 -0.74 -9.93 -0.37
C ARG A 121 0.57 -9.15 -0.52
N ALA A 122 0.51 -7.90 -0.97
CA ALA A 122 1.67 -7.04 -1.11
C ALA A 122 2.28 -6.71 0.25
N ILE A 123 1.47 -6.34 1.26
CA ILE A 123 1.98 -6.09 2.62
C ILE A 123 2.69 -7.34 3.17
N ARG A 124 2.06 -8.52 3.08
CA ARG A 124 2.67 -9.78 3.54
C ARG A 124 3.96 -10.13 2.80
N ARG A 125 4.09 -9.74 1.53
CA ARG A 125 5.28 -10.00 0.70
C ARG A 125 6.43 -9.06 1.05
N PHE A 126 6.16 -7.77 1.17
CA PHE A 126 7.19 -6.74 1.36
C PHE A 126 7.55 -6.50 2.83
N PHE A 127 6.66 -6.86 3.75
CA PHE A 127 6.85 -6.76 5.20
C PHE A 127 6.53 -8.11 5.88
N PRO A 128 7.28 -9.18 5.58
CA PRO A 128 6.93 -10.55 5.96
C PRO A 128 6.93 -10.81 7.47
N SER A 129 7.69 -10.03 8.24
CA SER A 129 7.71 -10.11 9.71
C SER A 129 6.55 -9.37 10.37
N ALA A 130 5.74 -8.63 9.61
CA ALA A 130 4.59 -7.92 10.14
C ALA A 130 3.45 -8.87 10.47
N GLN A 131 2.99 -8.88 11.72
CA GLN A 131 1.67 -9.39 12.04
C GLN A 131 0.63 -8.37 11.57
N LEU A 132 -0.12 -8.73 10.53
CA LEU A 132 -1.14 -7.86 9.95
C LEU A 132 -2.51 -8.16 10.56
N LEU A 133 -3.14 -7.15 11.16
CA LEU A 133 -4.54 -7.18 11.62
C LEU A 133 -5.37 -6.24 10.75
N VAL A 134 -6.33 -6.80 10.03
CA VAL A 134 -7.19 -6.06 9.09
C VAL A 134 -8.64 -6.13 9.53
N ALA A 135 -9.27 -4.96 9.68
CA ALA A 135 -10.72 -4.84 9.68
C ALA A 135 -11.18 -4.43 8.28
N THR A 136 -12.14 -5.14 7.71
CA THR A 136 -12.56 -4.95 6.31
C THR A 136 -14.02 -5.32 6.13
N HIS A 137 -14.67 -4.66 5.17
CA HIS A 137 -16.00 -5.01 4.68
C HIS A 137 -15.94 -5.61 3.26
N SER A 138 -14.75 -5.80 2.68
CA SER A 138 -14.54 -6.32 1.33
C SER A 138 -14.46 -7.86 1.28
N PRO A 139 -15.36 -8.53 0.53
CA PRO A 139 -15.29 -9.97 0.26
C PRO A 139 -13.95 -10.38 -0.35
N GLN A 140 -13.39 -9.55 -1.22
CA GLN A 140 -12.13 -9.79 -1.89
C GLN A 140 -10.96 -9.83 -0.91
N VAL A 141 -10.94 -8.97 0.12
CA VAL A 141 -9.91 -9.00 1.17
C VAL A 141 -10.05 -10.28 2.00
N TYR A 142 -11.27 -10.61 2.44
CA TYR A 142 -11.55 -11.81 3.22
C TYR A 142 -11.19 -13.10 2.47
N ASP A 143 -11.48 -13.19 1.19
CA ASP A 143 -11.16 -14.37 0.38
C ASP A 143 -9.67 -14.47 0.04
N SER A 144 -8.90 -13.39 0.23
CA SER A 144 -7.45 -13.37 -0.02
C SER A 144 -6.59 -14.01 1.08
N VAL A 145 -7.18 -14.29 2.26
CA VAL A 145 -6.47 -14.85 3.43
C VAL A 145 -6.90 -16.28 3.72
N MET A 146 -6.13 -17.03 4.50
CA MET A 146 -6.46 -18.42 4.85
C MET A 146 -7.70 -18.48 5.73
N SER A 147 -8.45 -19.58 5.68
CA SER A 147 -9.70 -19.73 6.45
C SER A 147 -9.52 -19.55 7.96
N PHE A 148 -8.37 -19.96 8.52
CA PHE A 148 -8.06 -19.82 9.95
C PHE A 148 -7.58 -18.40 10.34
N GLU A 149 -7.34 -17.52 9.37
CA GLU A 149 -6.98 -16.10 9.59
C GLU A 149 -8.23 -15.20 9.58
N ARG A 150 -9.42 -15.78 9.38
CA ARG A 150 -10.68 -15.06 9.19
C ARG A 150 -11.48 -15.06 10.51
N HIS A 151 -11.80 -13.87 11.00
CA HIS A 151 -12.56 -13.69 12.23
C HIS A 151 -13.76 -12.76 11.99
N PHE A 152 -14.96 -13.25 12.29
CA PHE A 152 -16.16 -12.40 12.30
C PHE A 152 -16.29 -11.72 13.66
N LEU A 153 -16.53 -10.42 13.66
CA LEU A 153 -16.79 -9.63 14.87
C LEU A 153 -18.28 -9.65 15.29
N ILE A 154 -19.06 -10.52 14.68
CA ILE A 154 -20.48 -10.74 14.96
C ILE A 154 -20.69 -12.20 15.40
N PRO A 155 -21.72 -12.48 16.21
CA PRO A 155 -22.07 -13.85 16.58
C PRO A 155 -22.23 -14.76 15.35
N GLU A 156 -21.82 -16.03 15.46
CA GLU A 156 -21.89 -16.97 14.33
C GLU A 156 -23.32 -17.22 13.82
N ASN A 157 -24.33 -16.98 14.67
CA ASN A 157 -25.75 -17.10 14.34
C ASN A 157 -26.35 -15.82 13.73
N ASP A 158 -25.57 -14.74 13.60
CA ASP A 158 -26.00 -13.54 12.90
C ASP A 158 -26.11 -13.82 11.39
N PRO A 159 -27.24 -13.49 10.73
CA PRO A 159 -27.43 -13.74 9.30
C PRO A 159 -26.31 -13.15 8.42
N ARG A 160 -25.67 -12.06 8.86
CA ARG A 160 -24.56 -11.42 8.13
C ARG A 160 -23.30 -12.28 8.12
N ALA A 161 -23.08 -13.13 9.14
CA ALA A 161 -21.95 -14.07 9.18
C ALA A 161 -22.11 -15.18 8.13
N HIS A 162 -23.36 -15.53 7.80
CA HIS A 162 -23.66 -16.57 6.81
C HIS A 162 -23.49 -16.13 5.36
N ALA A 163 -23.61 -14.82 5.08
CA ALA A 163 -23.41 -14.27 3.75
C ALA A 163 -21.97 -14.40 3.21
N TRP A 164 -21.01 -14.70 4.10
CA TRP A 164 -19.57 -14.76 3.82
C TRP A 164 -18.98 -16.18 3.91
N LYS A 165 -19.82 -17.21 4.03
CA LYS A 165 -19.33 -18.59 3.91
C LYS A 165 -18.90 -18.82 2.46
N PRO A 166 -17.69 -19.36 2.21
CA PRO A 166 -17.28 -19.69 0.86
C PRO A 166 -18.37 -20.60 0.25
N ARG A 167 -18.82 -20.25 -0.95
CA ARG A 167 -19.73 -21.10 -1.70
C ARG A 167 -19.00 -22.44 -1.80
N LYS A 168 -19.62 -23.54 -1.33
CA LYS A 168 -19.09 -24.88 -1.55
C LYS A 168 -19.05 -25.10 -3.06
N GLU A 169 -17.97 -24.71 -3.72
CA GLU A 169 -17.69 -25.20 -5.05
C GLU A 169 -17.45 -26.70 -4.88
N GLY A 170 -18.39 -27.47 -5.43
CA GLY A 170 -18.21 -28.90 -5.54
C GLY A 170 -16.92 -29.14 -6.29
N ILE A 171 -15.94 -29.71 -5.59
CA ILE A 171 -14.88 -30.48 -6.23
C ILE A 171 -15.61 -31.65 -6.90
N ALA A 172 -16.02 -31.46 -8.15
CA ALA A 172 -16.15 -32.58 -9.07
C ALA A 172 -14.72 -32.90 -9.50
N ALA A 173 -14.13 -33.89 -8.82
CA ALA A 173 -12.98 -34.59 -9.34
C ALA A 173 -13.40 -35.22 -10.68
N VAL A 174 -12.76 -34.78 -11.77
CA VAL A 174 -12.50 -35.58 -12.98
C VAL A 174 -11.15 -35.14 -13.53
#